data_AF-A0A3A6JIA9-F1
#
_entry.id   AF-A0A3A6JIA9-F1
#
_cell.length_a   1.000
_cell.length_b   1.000
_cell.length_c   1.000
_cell.angle_alpha   90.00
_cell.angle_beta   90.00
_cell.angle_gamma   90.00
#
_symmetry.space_group_name_H-M   'P 1'
#
loop_
_entity.id
_entity.type
_entity.pdbx_description
1 polymer ?
#
loop_
_entity_poly.entity_id
_entity_poly.type
_entity_poly.pdbx_seq_one_letter_code
_entity_poly.pdbx_strand_id
1 'polypeptide(L)' 'MEIRLYYVTCPGCGKFLCKCSNSNMEHKCERCGAEYNIQIQDGLLMMRPKDKNDKKAGCKVMKKMNDNKPAVQAV' A
#
# COMPACT_ATOMS: atom_id res chain seq x y z
N MET A 1 24.39 15.13 11.88
CA MET A 1 23.69 13.90 11.45
C MET A 1 22.20 14.22 11.43
N GLU A 2 21.58 14.30 10.26
CA GLU A 2 20.14 14.57 10.14
C GLU A 2 19.36 13.27 10.34
N ILE A 3 18.66 13.14 11.47
CA ILE A 3 17.80 11.99 11.74
C ILE A 3 16.46 12.26 11.08
N ARG A 4 16.25 11.77 9.85
CA ARG A 4 14.95 11.82 9.19
C ARG A 4 14.01 10.82 9.87
N LEU A 5 13.00 11.33 10.58
CA LEU A 5 11.99 10.53 11.26
C LEU A 5 10.75 10.44 10.39
N TYR A 6 10.33 9.21 10.08
CA TYR A 6 9.11 8.96 9.30
C TYR A 6 8.00 8.51 10.24
N TYR A 7 6.83 9.15 10.08
CA TYR A 7 5.61 8.81 10.79
C TYR A 7 4.75 7.96 9.88
N VAL A 8 4.48 6.74 10.28
CA VAL A 8 3.78 5.74 9.47
C VAL A 8 2.39 5.51 10.04
N THR A 9 1.36 5.74 9.23
CA THR A 9 -0.05 5.48 9.56
C THR A 9 -0.60 4.35 8.69
N CYS A 10 -1.53 3.58 9.25
CA CYS A 10 -2.16 2.48 8.53
C CYS A 10 -3.15 3.01 7.49
N PRO A 11 -3.05 2.63 6.20
CA PRO A 11 -3.99 3.09 5.18
C PRO A 11 -5.41 2.54 5.40
N GLY A 12 -5.56 1.39 6.05
CA GLY A 12 -6.88 0.78 6.28
C GLY A 12 -7.66 1.38 7.46
N CYS A 13 -6.96 1.79 8.52
CA CYS A 13 -7.61 2.26 9.76
C CYS A 13 -7.23 3.68 10.20
N GLY A 14 -6.27 4.32 9.53
CA GLY A 14 -5.75 5.66 9.88
C GLY A 14 -4.95 5.72 11.19
N LYS A 15 -4.74 4.60 11.89
CA LYS A 15 -4.04 4.59 13.18
C LYS A 15 -2.53 4.63 12.97
N PHE A 16 -1.84 5.34 13.85
CA PHE A 16 -0.40 5.40 13.89
C PHE A 16 0.20 4.00 14.13
N LEU A 17 1.18 3.63 13.32
CA LEU A 17 1.87 2.33 13.35
C LEU A 17 3.25 2.47 14.02
N CYS A 18 4.15 3.26 13.43
CA CYS A 18 5.52 3.41 13.93
C CYS A 18 6.08 4.82 13.67
N LYS A 19 7.02 5.23 14.53
CA LYS A 19 8.02 6.26 14.25
C LYS A 19 9.35 5.57 13.98
N CYS A 20 9.81 5.60 12.74
CA CYS A 20 10.91 4.78 12.26
C CYS A 20 11.90 5.68 11.47
N SER A 21 13.21 5.51 11.64
CA SER A 21 14.22 6.44 11.07
C SER A 21 15.02 5.87 9.89
N ASN A 22 15.37 4.57 9.86
CA ASN A 22 16.10 3.97 8.72
C ASN A 22 16.25 2.44 8.83
N SER A 23 15.16 1.67 8.95
CA SER A 23 15.27 0.21 9.13
C SER A 23 14.10 -0.55 8.52
N ASN A 24 14.38 -1.76 8.02
CA ASN A 24 13.37 -2.75 7.65
C ASN A 24 12.73 -3.26 8.94
N MET A 25 11.46 -2.96 9.16
CA MET A 25 10.72 -3.43 10.33
C MET A 25 9.36 -3.98 9.90
N GLU A 26 9.01 -5.11 10.49
CA GLU A 26 7.70 -5.71 10.35
C GLU A 26 6.79 -5.16 11.45
N HIS A 27 5.64 -4.63 11.06
CA HIS A 27 4.70 -4.03 11.98
C HIS A 27 3.29 -4.55 11.74
N LYS A 28 2.70 -5.16 12.77
CA LYS A 28 1.31 -5.61 12.74
C LYS A 28 0.40 -4.51 13.28
N CYS A 29 -0.52 -4.04 12.46
CA CYS A 29 -1.54 -3.11 12.90
C CYS A 29 -2.50 -3.81 13.88
N GLU A 30 -2.57 -3.35 15.13
CA GLU A 30 -3.46 -3.94 16.14
C GLU A 30 -4.94 -3.78 15.82
N ARG A 31 -5.33 -2.70 15.12
CA ARG A 31 -6.74 -2.42 14.80
C ARG A 31 -7.23 -3.19 13.58
N CYS A 32 -6.41 -3.22 12.52
CA CYS A 32 -6.76 -3.87 11.26
C CYS A 32 -6.29 -5.33 11.21
N GLY A 33 -5.41 -5.77 12.11
CA GLY A 33 -4.77 -7.08 12.09
C GLY A 33 -3.73 -7.26 10.97
N ALA A 34 -3.64 -6.33 10.02
CA ALA A 34 -2.76 -6.39 8.87
C ALA A 34 -1.29 -6.23 9.29
N GLU A 35 -0.46 -7.17 8.83
CA GLU A 35 1.00 -7.07 8.94
C GLU A 35 1.54 -6.26 7.77
N TYR A 36 2.44 -5.32 8.04
CA TYR A 36 3.12 -4.50 7.04
C TYR A 36 4.63 -4.62 7.22
N ASN A 37 5.35 -4.82 6.13
CA ASN A 37 6.78 -4.64 6.08
C ASN A 37 7.07 -3.20 5.67
N ILE A 38 7.64 -2.42 6.59
CA ILE A 38 7.99 -1.02 6.39
C ILE A 38 9.50 -0.96 6.17
N GLN A 39 9.93 -0.34 5.09
CA GLN A 39 11.33 -0.16 4.73
C GLN A 39 11.57 1.30 4.40
N ILE A 40 12.68 1.86 4.86
CA ILE A 40 13.10 3.21 4.55
C ILE A 40 14.48 3.08 3.91
N GLN A 41 14.61 3.50 2.66
CA GLN A 41 15.88 3.48 1.92
C GLN A 41 16.03 4.80 1.18
N ASP A 42 17.16 5.50 1.38
CA ASP A 42 17.45 6.79 0.75
C ASP A 42 16.36 7.86 0.95
N GLY A 43 15.63 7.76 2.05
CA GLY A 43 14.47 8.62 2.36
C GLY A 43 13.19 8.30 1.59
N LEU A 44 13.18 7.23 0.80
CA LEU A 44 11.97 6.64 0.26
C LEU A 44 11.37 5.65 1.26
N LEU A 45 10.13 5.92 1.68
CA LEU A 45 9.37 5.04 2.55
C LEU A 45 8.56 4.04 1.72
N MET A 46 8.84 2.76 1.90
CA MET A 46 8.16 1.64 1.26
C MET A 46 7.36 0.85 2.30
N MET A 47 6.08 0.63 2.03
CA MET A 47 5.17 -0.13 2.90
C MET A 47 4.57 -1.25 2.07
N ARG A 48 4.82 -2.50 2.44
CA ARG A 48 4.21 -3.67 1.80
C ARG A 48 3.35 -4.43 2.80
N PRO A 49 2.05 -4.62 2.56
CA PRO A 49 1.27 -5.56 3.36
C PRO A 49 1.85 -6.97 3.19
N LYS A 50 1.99 -7.69 4.31
CA LYS A 50 2.41 -9.08 4.39
C LYS A 50 1.11 -9.89 4.41
N ASP A 51 0.55 -10.14 3.23
CA ASP A 51 -0.69 -10.89 3.05
C ASP A 51 -0.63 -12.23 3.81
N LYS A 52 -1.37 -12.33 4.91
CA LYS A 52 -1.68 -13.62 5.57
C LYS A 52 -3.16 -13.96 5.52
N ASN A 53 -3.97 -13.23 4.76
CA ASN A 53 -5.38 -13.56 4.65
C ASN A 53 -5.92 -13.22 3.25
N ASP A 54 -6.15 -14.28 2.49
CA ASP A 54 -6.89 -14.35 1.24
C ASP A 54 -8.33 -13.82 1.42
N LYS A 55 -8.53 -12.53 1.67
CA LYS A 55 -9.84 -11.87 1.50
C LYS A 55 -9.65 -10.44 1.03
N LYS A 56 -9.47 -10.32 -0.29
CA LYS A 56 -9.79 -9.14 -1.13
C LYS A 56 -9.21 -7.80 -0.66
N ALA A 57 -7.99 -7.51 -1.08
CA ALA A 57 -7.62 -6.15 -1.47
C ALA A 57 -6.50 -6.18 -2.53
N GLY A 58 -6.71 -6.96 -3.59
CA GLY A 58 -5.99 -6.67 -4.82
C GLY A 58 -6.34 -5.24 -5.21
N CYS A 59 -5.36 -4.33 -5.19
CA CYS A 59 -5.46 -3.09 -5.94
C CYS A 59 -5.66 -3.53 -7.38
N LYS A 60 -6.92 -3.60 -7.81
CA LYS A 60 -7.27 -3.93 -9.19
C LYS A 60 -6.76 -2.72 -9.97
N VAL A 61 -5.57 -2.84 -10.57
CA VAL A 61 -5.18 -1.94 -11.65
C VAL A 61 -6.27 -2.12 -12.69
N MET A 62 -7.20 -1.17 -12.70
CA MET A 62 -8.26 -1.10 -13.69
C MET A 62 -7.53 -0.78 -14.98
N LYS A 63 -7.19 -1.80 -15.76
CA LYS A 63 -6.76 -1.62 -17.14
C LYS A 63 -7.92 -0.89 -17.80
N LYS A 64 -7.75 0.41 -18.10
CA LYS A 64 -8.75 1.21 -18.80
C LYS A 64 -9.07 0.46 -20.10
N MET A 65 -10.25 -0.15 -20.16
CA MET A 65 -10.85 -0.58 -21.41
C MET A 65 -11.21 0.70 -22.17
N ASN A 66 -10.44 1.02 -23.21
CA ASN A 66 -10.91 1.95 -24.22
C ASN A 66 -11.93 1.18 -25.08
N ASP A 67 -13.21 1.27 -24.70
CA ASP A 67 -14.31 0.97 -25.61
C ASP A 67 -14.37 2.08 -26.66
N ASN A 68 -13.57 1.95 -27.72
CA ASN A 68 -13.91 2.56 -28.99
C ASN A 68 -14.45 1.45 -29.90
N LYS A 69 -15.73 1.12 -29.68
CA LYS A 69 -16.55 0.46 -30.69
C LYS A 69 -17.57 1.48 -31.18
N PRO A 70 -17.32 2.20 -32.28
CA PRO A 70 -18.43 2.75 -33.05
C PRO A 70 -19.16 1.56 -33.67
N ALA A 71 -20.40 1.38 -33.24
CA ALA A 71 -21.36 0.54 -33.92
C ALA A 71 -21.63 1.07 -35.35
N VAL A 72 -22.23 0.19 -36.16
CA VAL A 72 -22.77 0.39 -37.52
C VAL A 72 -21.73 0.37 -38.65
N GLN A 73 -21.92 -0.38 -39.74
CA GLN A 73 -23.14 -0.47 -40.54
C GLN A 73 -23.54 -1.89 -40.92
N ALA A 74 -24.84 -2.12 -40.82
CA ALA A 74 -25.58 -3.06 -41.65
C ALA A 74 -25.71 -2.47 -43.06
N VAL A 75 -25.37 -3.24 -44.09
CA VAL A 75 -26.19 -3.52 -45.30
C VAL A 75 -25.77 -4.86 -45.88
#